data_AF-A0A3S0WF47-F1
#
_entry.id   AF-A0A3S0WF47-F1
#
_cell.length_a   1.000
_cell.length_b   1.000
_cell.length_c   1.000
_cell.angle_alpha   90.00
_cell.angle_beta   90.00
_cell.angle_gamma   90.00
#
_symmetry.space_group_name_H-M   'P 1'
#
loop_
_entity.id
_entity.type
_entity.pdbx_description
1 polymer ?
#
loop_
_entity_poly.entity_id
_entity_poly.type
_entity_poly.pdbx_seq_one_letter_code
_entity_poly.pdbx_strand_id
1 'polypeptide(L)'
;MTSSDQHQNPSASIIRSLLKHTNELSVYSKDMPYALTAEVAELNLSTGHMVLEIEYAGLGIERYFAHGSVNFDLEALKGAHAIERETYSLSNVSAKLHKSDSTHYRLECQLPESVFVQENRGAVRIPFIMGMQARVSLEIYSNNLNVPGRLRNLSIGGCMVDIDLADSIAIGLDQSIPGVTLEFPNGDSFFAEGNVRHIRPFGNHGYAAVGIQFTSLSTSQAETLFQFVNESEREAAYRTGTNDKLAYHSSLFIPGLKEKKILQREAQEREKQARQSPMQRGVMDVAHQLQVALMYMKNRNLFPSEILYDCVDTLRYLIEQDRKAFLFALASLREEPDWVRHAVQVTSLLADLLLSRDPHDPQVREAMLGGLLHTLGKPLLVSEQLPSLKVNMNPAQKLILSGHVEEFLKKINTLGWEPSPTCRDVIENANERLDGSGYPASRRGNQLSKLIRLISVIKIVNKLLHSRNGEPTHSPLNAYRIVSNADAAYDKTVLVEYIQAYGLYPIGCLAKYSGNFLAWVMDIDARGMPNQVHIVKNLRFPETNISSVISQGDITQIGKLEGIVNPFNYGLKVLKV
;
A
#
# COMPACT_ATOMS: atom_id res chain seq x y z
N MET A 1 -50.39 15.73 18.47
CA MET A 1 -49.83 15.47 17.13
C MET A 1 -48.58 14.66 17.33
N THR A 2 -48.74 13.34 17.23
CA THR A 2 -47.66 12.34 17.28
C THR A 2 -46.75 12.56 16.08
N SER A 3 -45.47 12.89 16.32
CA SER A 3 -44.46 12.88 15.27
C SER A 3 -44.39 11.46 14.71
N SER A 4 -44.78 11.29 13.45
CA SER A 4 -44.50 10.08 12.69
C SER A 4 -42.98 9.89 12.70
N ASP A 5 -42.48 8.87 13.39
CA ASP A 5 -41.10 8.42 13.21
C ASP A 5 -40.92 8.07 11.75
N GLN A 6 -40.27 8.95 10.99
CA GLN A 6 -39.90 8.68 9.62
C GLN A 6 -38.91 7.54 9.64
N HIS A 7 -39.35 6.37 9.15
CA HIS A 7 -38.49 5.22 8.96
C HIS A 7 -37.29 5.65 8.08
N GLN A 8 -36.10 5.70 8.69
CA GLN A 8 -34.87 6.03 7.98
C GLN A 8 -34.27 4.75 7.41
N ASN A 9 -33.92 4.75 6.13
CA ASN A 9 -33.18 3.67 5.49
C ASN A 9 -31.87 3.42 6.29
N PRO A 10 -31.66 2.19 6.79
CA PRO A 10 -30.50 1.87 7.63
C PRO A 10 -29.15 2.12 6.95
N SER A 11 -29.00 1.73 5.68
CA SER A 11 -27.78 1.96 4.90
C SER A 11 -27.49 3.44 4.69
N ALA A 12 -28.51 4.24 4.37
CA ALA A 12 -28.40 5.68 4.24
C ALA A 12 -27.98 6.34 5.57
N SER A 13 -28.48 5.83 6.70
CA SER A 13 -28.11 6.32 8.03
C SER A 13 -26.65 6.07 8.37
N ILE A 14 -26.11 4.90 8.02
CA ILE A 14 -24.69 4.57 8.16
C ILE A 14 -23.84 5.50 7.28
N ILE A 15 -24.17 5.61 5.99
CA ILE A 15 -23.46 6.47 5.04
C ILE A 15 -23.44 7.91 5.56
N ARG A 16 -24.58 8.47 5.98
CA ARG A 16 -24.64 9.80 6.60
C ARG A 16 -23.72 9.94 7.80
N SER A 17 -23.59 8.92 8.64
CA SER A 17 -22.69 8.97 9.79
C SER A 17 -21.22 8.99 9.37
N LEU A 18 -20.86 8.28 8.29
CA LEU A 18 -19.49 8.22 7.78
C LEU A 18 -19.09 9.51 7.05
N LEU A 19 -20.03 10.12 6.32
CA LEU A 19 -19.82 11.39 5.60
C LEU A 19 -19.55 12.60 6.52
N LYS A 20 -19.75 12.47 7.85
CA LYS A 20 -19.39 13.52 8.83
C LYS A 20 -17.88 13.66 9.06
N HIS A 21 -17.10 12.76 8.47
CA HIS A 21 -15.66 12.67 8.66
C HIS A 21 -14.95 12.72 7.31
N THR A 22 -13.63 12.91 7.31
CA THR A 22 -12.84 12.73 6.09
C THR A 22 -13.07 11.32 5.57
N ASN A 23 -13.57 11.21 4.35
CA ASN A 23 -14.02 9.96 3.79
C ASN A 23 -13.62 9.84 2.33
N GLU A 24 -13.63 8.61 1.86
CA GLU A 24 -13.36 8.25 0.48
C GLU A 24 -14.34 7.17 0.07
N LEU A 25 -15.02 7.39 -1.05
CA LEU A 25 -15.96 6.43 -1.61
C LEU A 25 -15.38 5.89 -2.92
N SER A 26 -15.27 4.57 -3.00
CA SER A 26 -14.84 3.87 -4.21
C SER A 26 -15.99 3.06 -4.80
N VAL A 27 -16.24 3.22 -6.10
CA VAL A 27 -17.23 2.50 -6.89
C VAL A 27 -16.52 1.44 -7.72
N TYR A 28 -17.02 0.20 -7.70
CA TYR A 28 -16.44 -0.85 -8.53
C TYR A 28 -17.49 -1.87 -9.00
N SER A 29 -17.22 -2.48 -10.15
CA SER A 29 -17.96 -3.62 -10.68
C SER A 29 -17.05 -4.84 -10.80
N LYS A 30 -17.63 -6.02 -10.97
CA LYS A 30 -16.90 -7.29 -11.07
C LYS A 30 -15.90 -7.26 -12.23
N ASP A 31 -16.32 -6.71 -13.36
CA ASP A 31 -15.54 -6.68 -14.60
C ASP A 31 -14.71 -5.40 -14.76
N MET A 32 -14.79 -4.48 -13.79
CA MET A 32 -13.99 -3.27 -13.83
C MET A 32 -12.50 -3.59 -13.61
N PRO A 33 -11.61 -2.96 -14.38
CA PRO A 33 -10.18 -3.10 -14.20
C PRO A 33 -9.68 -2.42 -12.91
N TYR A 34 -10.41 -1.42 -12.40
CA TYR A 34 -10.10 -0.70 -11.18
C TYR A 34 -11.35 -0.09 -10.53
N ALA A 35 -11.23 0.31 -9.26
CA ALA A 35 -12.26 1.09 -8.60
C ALA A 35 -12.15 2.57 -9.00
N LEU A 36 -13.27 3.26 -9.07
CA LEU A 36 -13.36 4.69 -9.35
C LEU A 36 -13.64 5.43 -8.05
N THR A 37 -12.93 6.54 -7.79
CA THR A 37 -13.28 7.44 -6.70
C THR A 37 -14.56 8.20 -7.05
N ALA A 38 -15.42 8.41 -6.06
CA ALA A 38 -16.68 9.12 -6.21
C ALA A 38 -16.98 9.97 -4.98
N GLU A 39 -17.81 10.99 -5.16
CA GLU A 39 -18.31 11.86 -4.09
C GLU A 39 -19.83 11.72 -3.96
N VAL A 40 -20.36 11.80 -2.74
CA VAL A 40 -21.81 11.75 -2.50
C VAL A 40 -22.39 13.15 -2.71
N ALA A 41 -23.08 13.37 -3.82
CA ALA A 41 -23.75 14.63 -4.14
C ALA A 41 -25.12 14.76 -3.44
N GLU A 42 -25.89 13.67 -3.40
CA GLU A 42 -27.21 13.66 -2.77
C GLU A 42 -27.43 12.35 -1.99
N LEU A 43 -28.09 12.43 -0.82
CA LEU A 43 -28.47 11.26 -0.04
C LEU A 43 -29.83 11.48 0.62
N ASN A 44 -30.83 10.70 0.23
CA ASN A 44 -32.16 10.72 0.83
C ASN A 44 -32.30 9.60 1.87
N LEU A 45 -32.43 10.02 3.13
CA LEU A 45 -32.49 9.10 4.28
C LEU A 45 -33.77 8.28 4.35
N SER A 46 -34.88 8.74 3.78
CA SER A 46 -36.15 8.02 3.83
C SER A 46 -36.26 6.96 2.71
N THR A 47 -35.82 7.31 1.51
CA THR A 47 -35.97 6.44 0.33
C THR A 47 -34.75 5.58 0.07
N GLY A 48 -33.58 5.92 0.63
CA GLY A 48 -32.32 5.28 0.26
C GLY A 48 -31.79 5.68 -1.13
N HIS A 49 -32.39 6.68 -1.77
CA HIS A 49 -31.87 7.23 -3.02
C HIS A 49 -30.55 7.97 -2.75
N MET A 50 -29.51 7.67 -3.53
CA MET A 50 -28.19 8.26 -3.41
C MET A 50 -27.67 8.64 -4.81
N VAL A 51 -27.09 9.83 -4.93
CA VAL A 51 -26.45 10.30 -6.16
C VAL A 51 -24.96 10.44 -5.91
N LEU A 52 -24.16 9.83 -6.76
CA LEU A 52 -22.70 9.97 -6.74
C LEU A 52 -22.22 10.78 -7.96
N GLU A 53 -21.20 11.59 -7.73
CA GLU A 53 -20.42 12.23 -8.78
C GLU A 53 -19.09 11.52 -8.94
N ILE A 54 -18.72 11.22 -10.19
CA ILE A 54 -17.49 10.52 -10.56
C ILE A 54 -16.78 11.36 -11.59
N GLU A 55 -15.55 11.78 -11.29
CA GLU A 55 -14.64 12.39 -12.25
C GLU A 55 -13.71 11.32 -12.82
N TYR A 56 -13.78 11.09 -14.12
CA TYR A 56 -13.00 10.09 -14.83
C TYR A 56 -12.81 10.50 -16.30
N ALA A 57 -11.57 10.77 -16.70
CA ALA A 57 -11.24 11.22 -18.05
C ALA A 57 -10.97 10.09 -19.06
N GLY A 58 -10.99 8.83 -18.62
CA GLY A 58 -10.75 7.69 -19.50
C GLY A 58 -11.98 7.32 -20.36
N LEU A 59 -11.79 6.31 -21.21
CA LEU A 59 -12.80 5.92 -22.20
C LEU A 59 -13.62 4.71 -21.73
N GLY A 60 -14.93 4.77 -21.95
CA GLY A 60 -15.77 3.58 -22.01
C GLY A 60 -16.07 2.91 -20.67
N ILE A 61 -16.20 3.67 -19.58
CA ILE A 61 -16.63 3.08 -18.29
C ILE A 61 -18.09 2.66 -18.31
N GLU A 62 -18.91 3.22 -19.20
CA GLU A 62 -20.33 2.97 -19.35
C GLU A 62 -20.64 1.47 -19.49
N ARG A 63 -19.75 0.72 -20.15
CA ARG A 63 -19.87 -0.75 -20.34
C ARG A 63 -19.89 -1.52 -19.01
N TYR A 64 -19.22 -1.02 -17.98
CA TYR A 64 -19.12 -1.69 -16.69
C TYR A 64 -20.33 -1.45 -15.79
N PHE A 65 -21.15 -0.45 -16.13
CA PHE A 65 -22.41 -0.14 -15.46
C PHE A 65 -23.63 -0.69 -16.23
N ALA A 66 -23.42 -1.35 -17.37
CA ALA A 66 -24.49 -1.86 -18.23
C ALA A 66 -25.40 -2.90 -17.54
N HIS A 67 -24.88 -3.61 -16.53
CA HIS A 67 -25.64 -4.59 -15.75
C HIS A 67 -26.59 -3.95 -14.71
N GLY A 68 -26.57 -2.62 -14.55
CA GLY A 68 -27.48 -1.89 -13.68
C GLY A 68 -27.24 -2.09 -12.18
N SER A 69 -26.11 -2.70 -11.81
CA SER A 69 -25.69 -2.85 -10.41
C SER A 69 -24.19 -2.64 -10.23
N VAL A 70 -23.83 -2.13 -9.06
CA VAL A 70 -22.45 -1.79 -8.69
C VAL A 70 -22.18 -2.11 -7.22
N ASN A 71 -20.93 -2.03 -6.83
CA ASN A 71 -20.50 -2.17 -5.44
C ASN A 71 -19.81 -0.89 -4.99
N PHE A 72 -19.88 -0.63 -3.70
CA PHE A 72 -19.25 0.52 -3.07
C PHE A 72 -18.42 0.08 -1.88
N ASP A 73 -17.29 0.75 -1.70
CA ASP A 73 -16.61 0.83 -0.42
C ASP A 73 -16.59 2.29 0.01
N LEU A 74 -17.08 2.55 1.22
CA LEU A 74 -16.95 3.83 1.88
C LEU A 74 -15.98 3.66 3.04
N GLU A 75 -14.92 4.43 3.04
CA GLU A 75 -13.95 4.52 4.13
C GLU A 75 -14.06 5.90 4.78
N ALA A 76 -14.14 5.96 6.10
CA ALA A 76 -14.15 7.21 6.84
C ALA A 76 -13.17 7.17 8.02
N LEU A 77 -12.47 8.28 8.23
CA LEU A 77 -11.48 8.45 9.29
C LEU A 77 -12.02 9.38 10.38
N LYS A 78 -12.36 8.82 11.55
CA LYS A 78 -12.97 9.54 12.67
C LYS A 78 -11.95 10.06 13.69
N GLY A 79 -12.37 11.09 14.43
CA GLY A 79 -11.65 11.69 15.57
C GLY A 79 -10.80 12.91 15.18
N ALA A 80 -10.34 13.66 16.19
CA ALA A 80 -9.58 14.91 16.01
C ALA A 80 -8.30 14.75 15.16
N HIS A 81 -7.83 13.52 14.96
CA HIS A 81 -6.67 13.17 14.14
C HIS A 81 -6.91 11.97 13.20
N ALA A 82 -8.17 11.68 12.79
CA ALA A 82 -8.45 10.62 11.81
C ALA A 82 -7.96 9.21 12.25
N ILE A 83 -8.07 8.90 13.54
CA ILE A 83 -7.47 7.72 14.20
C ILE A 83 -8.30 6.45 13.97
N GLU A 84 -9.61 6.58 13.99
CA GLU A 84 -10.53 5.44 13.88
C GLU A 84 -10.98 5.28 12.43
N ARG A 85 -10.63 4.15 11.83
CA ARG A 85 -11.06 3.80 10.47
C ARG A 85 -12.36 3.03 10.57
N GLU A 86 -13.43 3.60 10.02
CA GLU A 86 -14.68 2.89 9.79
C GLU A 86 -14.86 2.66 8.29
N THR A 87 -15.43 1.50 7.97
CA THR A 87 -15.71 1.16 6.58
C THR A 87 -17.10 0.62 6.44
N TYR A 88 -17.70 0.85 5.28
CA TYR A 88 -18.95 0.25 4.91
C TYR A 88 -18.91 -0.19 3.46
N SER A 89 -19.12 -1.49 3.24
CA SER A 89 -19.16 -2.07 1.90
C SER A 89 -20.59 -2.44 1.55
N LEU A 90 -20.99 -2.08 0.34
CA LEU A 90 -22.28 -2.42 -0.24
C LEU A 90 -22.05 -3.17 -1.55
N SER A 91 -22.82 -4.24 -1.75
CA SER A 91 -22.71 -5.06 -2.95
C SER A 91 -24.05 -5.11 -3.70
N ASN A 92 -23.98 -5.23 -5.02
CA ASN A 92 -25.15 -5.35 -5.91
C ASN A 92 -26.17 -4.21 -5.75
N VAL A 93 -25.70 -2.98 -5.52
CA VAL A 93 -26.57 -1.81 -5.41
C VAL A 93 -27.07 -1.43 -6.80
N SER A 94 -28.38 -1.29 -6.97
CA SER A 94 -28.96 -0.88 -8.24
C SER A 94 -28.50 0.53 -8.58
N ALA A 95 -27.99 0.71 -9.80
CA ALA A 95 -27.45 1.99 -10.23
C ALA A 95 -27.69 2.29 -11.71
N LYS A 96 -27.84 3.57 -12.04
CA LYS A 96 -27.95 4.10 -13.40
C LYS A 96 -26.90 5.19 -13.61
N LEU A 97 -26.06 5.00 -14.61
CA LEU A 97 -25.01 5.94 -14.97
C LEU A 97 -25.52 6.95 -16.00
N HIS A 98 -25.32 8.22 -15.72
CA HIS A 98 -25.57 9.34 -16.61
C HIS A 98 -24.26 10.08 -16.86
N LYS A 99 -23.91 10.28 -18.13
CA LYS A 99 -22.73 11.07 -18.49
C LYS A 99 -23.12 12.54 -18.55
N SER A 100 -22.48 13.37 -17.73
CA SER A 100 -22.73 14.81 -17.68
C SER A 100 -21.89 15.55 -18.73
N ASP A 101 -20.61 15.21 -18.85
CA ASP A 101 -19.70 15.75 -19.87
C ASP A 101 -18.60 14.73 -20.25
N SER A 102 -17.47 15.18 -20.82
CA SER A 102 -16.36 14.30 -21.21
C SER A 102 -15.68 13.58 -20.05
N THR A 103 -15.69 14.15 -18.84
CA THR A 103 -14.95 13.66 -17.67
C THR A 103 -15.83 13.45 -16.44
N HIS A 104 -17.07 13.93 -16.42
CA HIS A 104 -17.96 13.83 -15.27
C HIS A 104 -19.14 12.88 -15.53
N TYR A 105 -19.37 12.00 -14.58
CA TYR A 105 -20.48 11.06 -14.56
C TYR A 105 -21.28 11.21 -13.27
N ARG A 106 -22.60 11.09 -13.41
CA ARG A 106 -23.55 11.05 -12.31
C ARG A 106 -24.11 9.64 -12.20
N LEU A 107 -23.98 9.01 -11.04
CA LEU A 107 -24.47 7.66 -10.78
C LEU A 107 -25.64 7.73 -9.78
N GLU A 108 -26.84 7.42 -10.26
CA GLU A 108 -28.04 7.34 -9.43
C GLU A 108 -28.19 5.94 -8.86
N CYS A 109 -28.26 5.82 -7.54
CA CYS A 109 -28.18 4.57 -6.81
C CYS A 109 -29.38 4.40 -5.88
N GLN A 110 -29.89 3.17 -5.79
CA GLN A 110 -30.92 2.79 -4.82
C GLN A 110 -30.31 1.90 -3.75
N LEU A 111 -30.07 2.46 -2.56
CA LEU A 111 -29.50 1.72 -1.42
C LEU A 111 -30.46 0.61 -0.95
N PRO A 112 -29.92 -0.50 -0.45
CA PRO A 112 -30.74 -1.59 0.08
C PRO A 112 -31.51 -1.14 1.34
N GLU A 113 -32.67 -1.75 1.58
CA GLU A 113 -33.49 -1.48 2.78
C GLU A 113 -32.95 -2.17 4.04
N SER A 114 -32.02 -3.12 3.87
CA SER A 114 -31.36 -3.84 4.96
C SER A 114 -29.84 -3.71 4.84
N VAL A 115 -29.18 -3.58 5.99
CA VAL A 115 -27.71 -3.67 6.09
C VAL A 115 -27.22 -5.11 5.95
N PHE A 116 -28.11 -6.08 6.16
CA PHE A 116 -27.80 -7.50 6.09
C PHE A 116 -27.94 -8.01 4.66
N VAL A 117 -26.90 -8.69 4.17
CA VAL A 117 -26.91 -9.28 2.84
C VAL A 117 -27.33 -10.75 2.97
N GLN A 118 -28.43 -11.13 2.31
CA GLN A 118 -28.80 -12.54 2.22
C GLN A 118 -27.87 -13.27 1.26
N GLU A 119 -27.40 -14.44 1.69
CA GLU A 119 -26.58 -15.34 0.88
C GLU A 119 -27.40 -16.49 0.28
N ASN A 120 -26.78 -17.18 -0.67
CA ASN A 120 -27.31 -18.43 -1.19
C ASN A 120 -27.54 -19.42 -0.04
N ARG A 121 -28.72 -20.06 -0.01
CA ARG A 121 -29.19 -20.99 1.05
C ARG A 121 -29.71 -20.33 2.34
N GLY A 122 -30.00 -19.03 2.33
CA GLY A 122 -30.71 -18.35 3.42
C GLY A 122 -29.83 -17.94 4.61
N ALA A 123 -28.50 -18.09 4.49
CA ALA A 123 -27.57 -17.52 5.44
C ALA A 123 -27.56 -15.99 5.33
N VAL A 124 -27.27 -15.31 6.45
CA VAL A 124 -27.19 -13.85 6.49
C VAL A 124 -25.73 -13.45 6.71
N ARG A 125 -25.27 -12.46 5.94
CA ARG A 125 -23.96 -11.85 6.11
C ARG A 125 -24.06 -10.56 6.90
N ILE A 126 -23.37 -10.54 8.04
CA ILE A 126 -23.40 -9.44 9.00
C ILE A 126 -22.23 -8.51 8.75
N PRO A 127 -22.45 -7.27 8.28
CA PRO A 127 -21.38 -6.29 8.15
C PRO A 127 -20.95 -5.76 9.52
N PHE A 128 -19.65 -5.55 9.70
CA PHE A 128 -19.10 -4.93 10.90
C PHE A 128 -19.09 -3.42 10.69
N ILE A 129 -19.98 -2.74 11.40
CA ILE A 129 -20.31 -1.33 11.21
C ILE A 129 -20.16 -0.55 12.51
N MET A 130 -20.00 0.76 12.41
CA MET A 130 -20.09 1.70 13.53
C MET A 130 -19.24 1.28 14.75
N GLY A 131 -17.99 0.87 14.53
CA GLY A 131 -17.05 0.49 15.59
C GLY A 131 -17.01 -1.00 15.95
N MET A 132 -17.81 -1.86 15.32
CA MET A 132 -17.61 -3.31 15.41
C MET A 132 -16.24 -3.68 14.82
N GLN A 133 -15.40 -4.36 15.61
CA GLN A 133 -14.06 -4.79 15.18
C GLN A 133 -13.77 -6.19 15.74
N ALA A 134 -13.11 -7.02 14.94
CA ALA A 134 -12.47 -8.25 15.38
C ALA A 134 -11.18 -8.44 14.56
N ARG A 135 -10.18 -9.09 15.15
CA ARG A 135 -8.91 -9.39 14.48
C ARG A 135 -9.00 -10.72 13.74
N VAL A 136 -8.22 -10.83 12.68
CA VAL A 136 -8.06 -12.07 11.93
C VAL A 136 -6.58 -12.38 11.77
N SER A 137 -6.21 -13.65 11.91
CA SER A 137 -4.90 -14.15 11.51
C SER A 137 -5.10 -15.23 10.45
N LEU A 138 -4.53 -15.00 9.27
CA LEU A 138 -4.57 -15.93 8.14
C LEU A 138 -3.25 -16.68 8.07
N GLU A 139 -3.27 -17.98 8.31
CA GLU A 139 -2.13 -18.87 8.09
C GLU A 139 -2.09 -19.24 6.61
N ILE A 140 -1.17 -18.63 5.84
CA ILE A 140 -1.10 -18.77 4.38
C ILE A 140 -0.35 -20.04 3.97
N TYR A 141 0.78 -20.29 4.65
CA TYR A 141 1.59 -21.49 4.51
C TYR A 141 1.84 -22.02 5.92
N SER A 142 1.53 -23.30 6.15
CA SER A 142 1.57 -23.90 7.49
C SER A 142 2.89 -23.61 8.21
N ASN A 143 2.81 -23.00 9.40
CA ASN A 143 3.94 -22.58 10.23
C ASN A 143 4.97 -21.62 9.60
N ASN A 144 4.72 -21.10 8.39
CA ASN A 144 5.69 -20.33 7.61
C ASN A 144 5.28 -18.86 7.40
N LEU A 145 3.98 -18.59 7.25
CA LEU A 145 3.49 -17.23 7.04
C LEU A 145 2.10 -17.02 7.65
N ASN A 146 2.02 -16.08 8.59
CA ASN A 146 0.77 -15.55 9.12
C ASN A 146 0.58 -14.10 8.67
N VAL A 147 -0.59 -13.81 8.11
CA VAL A 147 -1.00 -12.47 7.67
C VAL A 147 -2.07 -11.94 8.64
N PRO A 148 -1.80 -10.84 9.37
CA PRO A 148 -2.79 -10.21 10.22
C PRO A 148 -3.80 -9.41 9.39
N GLY A 149 -5.03 -9.33 9.88
CA GLY A 149 -6.11 -8.56 9.28
C GLY A 149 -7.21 -8.20 10.28
N ARG A 150 -8.27 -7.57 9.80
CA ARG A 150 -9.48 -7.30 10.58
C ARG A 150 -10.73 -7.80 9.85
N LEU A 151 -11.70 -8.20 10.66
CA LEU A 151 -12.96 -8.74 10.18
C LEU A 151 -13.85 -7.61 9.70
N ARG A 152 -14.35 -7.72 8.46
CA ARG A 152 -15.27 -6.76 7.83
C ARG A 152 -16.71 -7.24 7.84
N ASN A 153 -16.89 -8.54 7.68
CA ASN A 153 -18.20 -9.17 7.78
C ASN A 153 -18.04 -10.65 8.13
N LEU A 154 -19.11 -11.22 8.67
CA LEU A 154 -19.17 -12.62 9.07
C LEU A 154 -20.50 -13.25 8.64
N SER A 155 -20.44 -14.52 8.24
CA SER A 155 -21.58 -15.38 7.97
C SER A 155 -21.24 -16.80 8.45
N ILE A 156 -22.23 -17.69 8.46
CA ILE A 156 -21.98 -19.12 8.71
C ILE A 156 -21.14 -19.79 7.61
N GLY A 157 -21.07 -19.19 6.41
CA GLY A 157 -20.33 -19.74 5.26
C GLY A 157 -18.91 -19.20 5.11
N GLY A 158 -18.55 -18.12 5.79
CA GLY A 158 -17.28 -17.43 5.57
C GLY A 158 -17.22 -16.03 6.14
N CYS A 159 -16.10 -15.35 5.88
CA CYS A 159 -15.83 -13.99 6.30
C CYS A 159 -15.20 -13.13 5.19
N MET A 160 -15.22 -11.83 5.39
CA MET A 160 -14.39 -10.87 4.64
C MET A 160 -13.37 -10.28 5.59
N VAL A 161 -12.12 -10.22 5.14
CA VAL A 161 -10.98 -9.74 5.93
C VAL A 161 -10.30 -8.60 5.21
N ASP A 162 -9.95 -7.51 5.91
CA ASP A 162 -9.01 -6.53 5.41
C ASP A 162 -7.58 -6.89 5.82
N ILE A 163 -6.64 -6.83 4.89
CA ILE A 163 -5.22 -7.07 5.15
C ILE A 163 -4.39 -5.93 4.53
N ASP A 164 -3.15 -5.79 4.99
CA ASP A 164 -2.19 -4.90 4.34
C ASP A 164 -1.99 -5.35 2.88
N LEU A 165 -1.98 -4.40 1.95
CA LEU A 165 -1.81 -4.68 0.54
C LEU A 165 -0.46 -5.35 0.26
N ALA A 166 0.58 -5.05 1.04
CA ALA A 166 1.88 -5.70 0.95
C ALA A 166 1.82 -7.21 1.24
N ASP A 167 0.95 -7.62 2.16
CA ASP A 167 0.81 -9.03 2.54
C ASP A 167 -0.06 -9.81 1.55
N SER A 168 -0.84 -9.12 0.70
CA SER A 168 -1.66 -9.74 -0.34
C SER A 168 -0.85 -10.51 -1.38
N ILE A 169 0.47 -10.25 -1.51
CA ILE A 169 1.33 -10.91 -2.48
C ILE A 169 1.40 -12.44 -2.29
N ALA A 170 1.17 -12.93 -1.07
CA ALA A 170 1.18 -14.36 -0.76
C ALA A 170 -0.19 -15.03 -0.94
N ILE A 171 -1.23 -14.25 -1.23
CA ILE A 171 -2.62 -14.70 -1.33
C ILE A 171 -3.06 -14.68 -2.79
N GLY A 172 -3.65 -15.77 -3.27
CA GLY A 172 -4.20 -15.93 -4.60
C GLY A 172 -5.67 -16.38 -4.58
N LEU A 173 -6.36 -16.23 -5.70
CA LEU A 173 -7.70 -16.78 -5.89
C LEU A 173 -7.69 -18.31 -5.77
N ASP A 174 -8.74 -18.85 -5.16
CA ASP A 174 -8.95 -20.29 -4.92
C ASP A 174 -7.85 -20.98 -4.08
N GLN A 175 -6.99 -20.19 -3.43
CA GLN A 175 -5.99 -20.70 -2.51
C GLN A 175 -6.63 -21.24 -1.23
N SER A 176 -6.23 -22.45 -0.84
CA SER A 176 -6.56 -23.02 0.47
C SER A 176 -5.77 -22.31 1.56
N ILE A 177 -6.46 -21.92 2.62
CA ILE A 177 -5.93 -21.27 3.81
C ILE A 177 -6.07 -22.27 4.97
N PRO A 178 -4.97 -22.90 5.43
CA PRO A 178 -5.00 -23.91 6.48
C PRO A 178 -5.50 -23.38 7.84
N GLY A 179 -5.43 -22.07 8.08
CA GLY A 179 -5.89 -21.49 9.34
C GLY A 179 -6.47 -20.10 9.16
N VAL A 180 -7.73 -19.94 9.59
CA VAL A 180 -8.42 -18.66 9.73
C VAL A 180 -8.83 -18.52 11.19
N THR A 181 -8.05 -17.73 11.92
CA THR A 181 -8.33 -17.44 13.34
C THR A 181 -9.01 -16.09 13.46
N LEU A 182 -10.24 -16.06 13.96
CA LEU A 182 -10.94 -14.85 14.38
C LEU A 182 -10.71 -14.63 15.87
N GLU A 183 -10.36 -13.42 16.29
CA GLU A 183 -10.22 -13.02 17.70
C GLU A 183 -11.08 -11.78 17.96
N PHE A 184 -12.08 -11.91 18.83
CA PHE A 184 -13.01 -10.85 19.20
C PHE A 184 -12.47 -10.02 20.38
N PRO A 185 -12.90 -8.75 20.53
CA PRO A 185 -12.41 -7.84 21.58
C PRO A 185 -12.47 -8.35 23.02
N ASN A 186 -13.43 -9.23 23.33
CA ASN A 186 -13.55 -9.86 24.66
C ASN A 186 -12.56 -11.01 24.91
N GLY A 187 -11.84 -11.45 23.88
CA GLY A 187 -10.89 -12.57 23.92
C GLY A 187 -11.47 -13.88 23.39
N ASP A 188 -12.74 -13.93 22.99
CA ASP A 188 -13.31 -15.11 22.33
C ASP A 188 -12.64 -15.30 20.97
N SER A 189 -12.46 -16.56 20.57
CA SER A 189 -11.82 -16.89 19.30
C SER A 189 -12.51 -18.02 18.56
N PHE A 190 -12.37 -18.00 17.24
CA PHE A 190 -12.87 -19.02 16.34
C PHE A 190 -11.75 -19.45 15.39
N PHE A 191 -11.64 -20.75 15.13
CA PHE A 191 -10.69 -21.29 14.18
C PHE A 191 -11.42 -22.14 13.14
N ALA A 192 -11.08 -21.95 11.87
CA ALA A 192 -11.53 -22.78 10.76
C ALA A 192 -10.48 -22.81 9.64
N GLU A 193 -10.58 -23.82 8.78
CA GLU A 193 -9.95 -23.80 7.46
C GLU A 193 -10.82 -23.00 6.48
N GLY A 194 -10.23 -22.53 5.38
CA GLY A 194 -11.03 -21.90 4.33
C GLY A 194 -10.35 -21.82 2.98
N ASN A 195 -11.09 -21.29 2.01
CA ASN A 195 -10.61 -21.02 0.65
C ASN A 195 -10.85 -19.56 0.29
N VAL A 196 -9.86 -18.93 -0.33
CA VAL A 196 -9.99 -17.57 -0.88
C VAL A 196 -10.92 -17.61 -2.09
N ARG A 197 -11.98 -16.81 -2.07
CA ARG A 197 -12.97 -16.74 -3.16
C ARG A 197 -12.89 -15.47 -3.97
N HIS A 198 -12.45 -14.39 -3.36
CA HIS A 198 -12.19 -13.14 -4.06
C HIS A 198 -11.16 -12.32 -3.29
N ILE A 199 -10.37 -11.56 -4.03
CA ILE A 199 -9.40 -10.62 -3.49
C ILE A 199 -9.42 -9.37 -4.37
N ARG A 200 -9.36 -8.19 -3.75
CA ARG A 200 -9.39 -6.90 -4.46
C ARG A 200 -8.74 -5.80 -3.62
N PRO A 201 -8.33 -4.68 -4.25
CA PRO A 201 -7.97 -3.49 -3.48
C PRO A 201 -9.19 -2.97 -2.74
N PHE A 202 -8.95 -2.29 -1.64
CA PHE A 202 -9.99 -1.66 -0.84
C PHE A 202 -9.59 -0.21 -0.53
N GLY A 203 -10.40 0.75 -1.00
CA GLY A 203 -10.11 2.19 -0.89
C GLY A 203 -8.77 2.58 -1.53
N ASN A 204 -8.27 3.79 -1.24
CA ASN A 204 -6.93 4.22 -1.63
C ASN A 204 -5.85 3.98 -0.55
N HIS A 205 -6.19 3.38 0.59
CA HIS A 205 -5.32 3.37 1.79
C HIS A 205 -4.38 2.16 1.94
N GLY A 206 -3.98 1.50 0.84
CA GLY A 206 -2.99 0.41 0.93
C GLY A 206 -3.50 -0.86 1.60
N TYR A 207 -4.79 -1.19 1.43
CA TYR A 207 -5.38 -2.44 1.94
C TYR A 207 -5.97 -3.30 0.82
N ALA A 208 -6.03 -4.61 1.07
CA ALA A 208 -6.77 -5.56 0.25
C ALA A 208 -7.93 -6.18 1.05
N ALA A 209 -9.08 -6.35 0.40
CA ALA A 209 -10.21 -7.10 0.93
C ALA A 209 -10.14 -8.55 0.41
N VAL A 210 -10.16 -9.52 1.31
CA VAL A 210 -10.06 -10.96 1.02
C VAL A 210 -11.32 -11.66 1.54
N GLY A 211 -12.09 -12.22 0.61
CA GLY A 211 -13.26 -13.04 0.93
C GLY A 211 -12.87 -14.50 1.09
N ILE A 212 -13.15 -15.07 2.25
CA ILE A 212 -12.80 -16.45 2.60
C ILE A 212 -14.07 -17.24 2.86
N GLN A 213 -14.19 -18.40 2.21
CA GLN A 213 -15.22 -19.38 2.50
C GLN A 213 -14.67 -20.41 3.48
N PHE A 214 -15.38 -20.65 4.60
CA PHE A 214 -14.97 -21.67 5.55
C PHE A 214 -15.19 -23.07 4.98
N THR A 215 -14.29 -23.99 5.32
CA THR A 215 -14.35 -25.41 4.95
C THR A 215 -14.14 -26.31 6.15
N SER A 216 -14.54 -27.58 6.02
CA SER A 216 -14.23 -28.62 7.00
C SER A 216 -14.75 -28.36 8.43
N LEU A 217 -15.83 -27.57 8.59
CA LEU A 217 -16.37 -27.25 9.91
C LEU A 217 -16.95 -28.50 10.59
N SER A 218 -16.50 -28.79 11.81
CA SER A 218 -17.16 -29.74 12.69
C SER A 218 -18.51 -29.20 13.19
N THR A 219 -19.37 -30.07 13.72
CA THR A 219 -20.66 -29.65 14.31
C THR A 219 -20.48 -28.62 15.42
N SER A 220 -19.49 -28.80 16.30
CA SER A 220 -19.23 -27.84 17.38
C SER A 220 -18.71 -26.49 16.88
N GLN A 221 -17.88 -26.49 15.83
CA GLN A 221 -17.43 -25.25 15.17
C GLN A 221 -18.61 -24.53 14.51
N ALA A 222 -19.50 -25.26 13.83
CA ALA A 222 -20.68 -24.68 13.19
C ALA A 222 -21.63 -24.04 14.23
N GLU A 223 -21.87 -24.71 15.36
CA GLU A 223 -22.67 -24.18 16.46
C GLU A 223 -22.05 -22.91 17.07
N THR A 224 -20.73 -22.93 17.31
CA THR A 224 -19.99 -21.77 17.84
C THR A 224 -20.03 -20.59 16.86
N LEU A 225 -19.81 -20.85 15.57
CA LEU A 225 -19.89 -19.82 14.53
C LEU A 225 -21.29 -19.22 14.42
N PHE A 226 -22.33 -20.05 14.51
CA PHE A 226 -23.71 -19.58 14.52
C PHE A 226 -23.99 -18.64 15.70
N GLN A 227 -23.47 -18.94 16.89
CA GLN A 227 -23.57 -18.03 18.04
C GLN A 227 -22.89 -16.68 17.78
N PHE A 228 -21.67 -16.68 17.22
CA PHE A 228 -20.98 -15.43 16.89
C PHE A 228 -21.69 -14.61 15.81
N VAL A 229 -22.28 -15.27 14.80
CA VAL A 229 -23.08 -14.61 13.77
C VAL A 229 -24.32 -13.95 14.39
N ASN A 230 -25.07 -14.66 15.23
CA ASN A 230 -26.27 -14.12 15.89
C ASN A 230 -25.93 -12.95 16.83
N GLU A 231 -24.84 -13.06 17.59
CA GLU A 231 -24.38 -11.98 18.47
C GLU A 231 -23.91 -10.75 17.68
N SER A 232 -23.28 -10.96 16.52
CA SER A 232 -22.91 -9.89 15.59
C SER A 232 -24.14 -9.24 14.96
N GLU A 233 -25.15 -10.02 14.58
CA GLU A 233 -26.42 -9.51 14.04
C GLU A 233 -27.15 -8.64 15.06
N ARG A 234 -27.23 -9.11 16.32
CA ARG A 234 -27.80 -8.36 17.43
C ARG A 234 -27.08 -7.03 17.63
N GLU A 235 -25.75 -7.04 17.63
CA GLU A 235 -24.94 -5.83 17.79
C GLU A 235 -25.15 -4.83 16.64
N ALA A 236 -25.16 -5.32 15.40
CA ALA A 236 -25.40 -4.47 14.23
C ALA A 236 -26.80 -3.83 14.28
N ALA A 237 -27.84 -4.61 14.62
CA ALA A 237 -29.21 -4.12 14.75
C ALA A 237 -29.37 -3.08 15.87
N TYR A 238 -28.64 -3.26 16.99
CA TYR A 238 -28.58 -2.28 18.07
C TYR A 238 -27.94 -0.96 17.60
N ARG A 239 -26.81 -1.03 16.90
CA ARG A 239 -26.09 0.17 16.41
C ARG A 239 -26.85 0.94 15.33
N THR A 240 -27.61 0.25 14.49
CA THR A 240 -28.43 0.89 13.44
C THR A 240 -29.78 1.42 13.94
N GLY A 241 -30.16 1.13 15.20
CA GLY A 241 -31.47 1.51 15.72
C GLY A 241 -32.63 0.76 15.05
N THR A 242 -32.36 -0.42 14.47
CA THR A 242 -33.40 -1.23 13.80
C THR A 242 -34.23 -2.03 14.80
N ASN A 243 -33.78 -2.14 16.06
CA ASN A 243 -34.49 -2.85 17.12
C ASN A 243 -34.42 -2.10 18.46
N ASP A 244 -35.48 -1.35 18.78
CA ASP A 244 -35.60 -0.52 19.98
C ASP A 244 -35.64 -1.31 21.31
N LYS A 245 -35.72 -2.65 21.25
CA LYS A 245 -35.76 -3.52 22.44
C LYS A 245 -34.37 -3.90 22.96
N LEU A 246 -33.30 -3.59 22.23
CA LEU A 246 -31.93 -3.89 22.64
C LEU A 246 -31.37 -2.71 23.44
N ALA A 247 -30.96 -2.95 24.70
CA ALA A 247 -30.53 -1.89 25.63
C ALA A 247 -29.03 -1.90 25.95
N TYR A 248 -28.26 -2.86 25.40
CA TYR A 248 -26.84 -3.03 25.73
C TYR A 248 -26.06 -3.63 24.55
N HIS A 249 -24.78 -3.28 24.49
CA HIS A 249 -23.82 -3.87 23.55
C HIS A 249 -23.58 -5.36 23.84
N SER A 250 -23.38 -6.15 22.79
CA SER A 250 -22.88 -7.51 22.92
C SER A 250 -21.52 -7.53 23.59
N SER A 251 -21.33 -8.45 24.54
CA SER A 251 -20.05 -8.65 25.21
C SER A 251 -18.94 -8.96 24.23
N LEU A 252 -19.25 -9.57 23.08
CA LEU A 252 -18.31 -9.92 22.03
C LEU A 252 -17.48 -8.72 21.56
N PHE A 253 -18.08 -7.52 21.54
CA PHE A 253 -17.45 -6.29 21.05
C PHE A 253 -16.99 -5.34 22.16
N ILE A 254 -16.95 -5.80 23.42
CA ILE A 254 -16.45 -5.01 24.56
C ILE A 254 -14.94 -5.29 24.74
N PRO A 255 -14.04 -4.31 24.53
CA PRO A 255 -12.60 -4.56 24.58
C PRO A 255 -12.08 -4.92 25.97
N GLY A 256 -11.38 -6.05 26.06
CA GLY A 256 -10.56 -6.42 27.21
C GLY A 256 -9.29 -5.57 27.37
N LEU A 257 -8.51 -5.81 28.44
CA LEU A 257 -7.27 -5.06 28.71
C LEU A 257 -6.22 -5.19 27.61
N LYS A 258 -6.11 -6.37 26.99
CA LYS A 258 -5.19 -6.65 25.87
C LYS A 258 -5.53 -5.76 24.68
N GLU A 259 -6.79 -5.78 24.24
CA GLU A 259 -7.24 -5.04 23.06
C GLU A 259 -7.10 -3.52 23.25
N LYS A 260 -7.43 -3.00 24.44
CA LYS A 260 -7.25 -1.56 24.76
C LYS A 260 -5.80 -1.07 24.57
N LYS A 261 -4.81 -1.88 24.99
CA LYS A 261 -3.39 -1.53 24.81
C LYS A 261 -3.00 -1.54 23.34
N ILE A 262 -3.53 -2.47 22.55
CA ILE A 262 -3.20 -2.55 21.13
C ILE A 262 -3.82 -1.37 20.37
N LEU A 263 -5.11 -1.07 20.62
CA LEU A 263 -5.78 0.10 20.02
C LEU A 263 -5.05 1.41 20.33
N GLN A 264 -4.54 1.58 21.56
CA GLN A 264 -3.75 2.75 21.93
C GLN A 264 -2.43 2.85 21.14
N ARG A 265 -1.77 1.73 20.89
CA ARG A 265 -0.53 1.69 20.10
C ARG A 265 -0.80 1.97 18.62
N GLU A 266 -1.82 1.36 18.04
CA GLU A 266 -2.23 1.59 16.65
C GLU A 266 -2.64 3.05 16.43
N ALA A 267 -3.32 3.67 17.40
CA ALA A 267 -3.67 5.08 17.36
C ALA A 267 -2.44 5.99 17.29
N GLN A 268 -1.41 5.70 18.10
CA GLN A 268 -0.15 6.45 18.09
C GLN A 268 0.66 6.25 16.80
N GLU A 269 0.52 5.09 16.14
CA GLU A 269 1.17 4.83 14.84
C GLU A 269 0.45 5.59 13.71
N ARG A 270 -0.88 5.64 13.70
CA ARG A 270 -1.68 6.41 12.73
C ARG A 270 -1.51 7.92 12.86
N GLU A 271 -1.43 8.43 14.08
CA GLU A 271 -1.18 9.87 14.31
C GLU A 271 0.13 10.33 13.67
N LYS A 272 1.13 9.43 13.56
CA LYS A 272 2.40 9.72 12.88
C LYS A 272 2.24 9.73 11.35
N GLN A 273 1.39 8.86 10.80
CA GLN A 273 1.12 8.80 9.36
C GLN A 273 0.30 10.00 8.86
N ALA A 274 -0.61 10.52 9.68
CA ALA A 274 -1.45 11.68 9.34
C ALA A 274 -0.66 13.00 9.12
N ARG A 275 0.61 13.06 9.54
CA ARG A 275 1.47 14.26 9.44
C ARG A 275 2.25 14.37 8.13
N GLN A 276 1.99 13.48 7.17
CA GLN A 276 2.74 13.45 5.91
C GLN A 276 2.47 14.67 5.02
N SER A 277 3.54 15.22 4.42
CA SER A 277 3.43 16.31 3.45
C SER A 277 2.73 15.85 2.16
N PRO A 278 2.21 16.77 1.33
CA PRO A 278 1.65 16.41 0.01
C PRO A 278 2.63 15.62 -0.86
N MET A 279 3.92 15.96 -0.81
CA MET A 279 4.98 15.25 -1.54
C MET A 279 5.15 13.81 -1.05
N GLN A 280 5.14 13.59 0.27
CA GLN A 280 5.19 12.26 0.87
C GLN A 280 3.95 11.44 0.49
N ARG A 281 2.76 12.05 0.54
CA ARG A 281 1.52 11.39 0.12
C ARG A 281 1.58 10.96 -1.34
N GLY A 282 2.03 11.82 -2.26
CA GLY A 282 2.18 11.46 -3.68
C GLY A 282 3.14 10.29 -3.92
N VAL A 283 4.28 10.25 -3.20
CA VAL A 283 5.24 9.13 -3.29
C VAL A 283 4.65 7.83 -2.72
N MET A 284 3.93 7.91 -1.60
CA MET A 284 3.25 6.75 -1.00
C MET A 284 2.12 6.24 -1.90
N ASP A 285 1.40 7.14 -2.57
CA ASP A 285 0.34 6.77 -3.53
C ASP A 285 0.91 5.95 -4.67
N VAL A 286 2.04 6.35 -5.25
CA VAL A 286 2.74 5.56 -6.29
C VAL A 286 3.13 4.17 -5.76
N ALA A 287 3.60 4.07 -4.52
CA ALA A 287 3.93 2.79 -3.89
C ALA A 287 2.70 1.89 -3.73
N HIS A 288 1.55 2.45 -3.31
CA HIS A 288 0.29 1.72 -3.19
C HIS A 288 -0.24 1.29 -4.57
N GLN A 289 -0.26 2.20 -5.54
CA GLN A 289 -0.72 1.92 -6.91
C GLN A 289 0.12 0.84 -7.59
N LEU A 290 1.43 0.77 -7.33
CA LEU A 290 2.27 -0.32 -7.82
C LEU A 290 1.87 -1.69 -7.24
N GLN A 291 1.46 -1.73 -5.98
CA GLN A 291 0.98 -2.95 -5.33
C GLN A 291 -0.44 -3.33 -5.81
N VAL A 292 -1.30 -2.34 -6.03
CA VAL A 292 -2.61 -2.52 -6.68
C VAL A 292 -2.44 -3.11 -8.08
N ALA A 293 -1.51 -2.56 -8.87
CA ALA A 293 -1.20 -3.03 -10.21
C ALA A 293 -0.77 -4.51 -10.21
N LEU A 294 0.14 -4.89 -9.30
CA LEU A 294 0.55 -6.28 -9.11
C LEU A 294 -0.65 -7.19 -8.81
N MET A 295 -1.55 -6.76 -7.95
CA MET A 295 -2.71 -7.56 -7.58
C MET A 295 -3.66 -7.78 -8.76
N TYR A 296 -3.84 -6.77 -9.63
CA TYR A 296 -4.59 -6.94 -10.89
C TYR A 296 -3.93 -7.94 -11.84
N MET A 297 -2.61 -7.86 -12.00
CA MET A 297 -1.87 -8.82 -12.81
C MET A 297 -2.02 -10.25 -12.25
N LYS A 298 -1.87 -10.42 -10.94
CA LYS A 298 -1.91 -11.74 -10.28
C LYS A 298 -3.31 -12.35 -10.29
N ASN A 299 -4.33 -11.58 -9.92
CA ASN A 299 -5.66 -12.10 -9.57
C ASN A 299 -6.74 -11.83 -10.62
N ARG A 300 -6.57 -10.84 -11.50
CA ARG A 300 -7.55 -10.54 -12.56
C ARG A 300 -7.07 -10.90 -13.96
N ASN A 301 -5.83 -11.38 -14.10
CA ASN A 301 -5.19 -11.63 -15.39
C ASN A 301 -5.33 -10.43 -16.34
N LEU A 302 -5.10 -9.23 -15.79
CA LEU A 302 -5.13 -7.97 -16.53
C LEU A 302 -3.81 -7.22 -16.32
N PHE A 303 -3.26 -6.64 -17.38
CA PHE A 303 -2.15 -5.70 -17.28
C PHE A 303 -2.69 -4.27 -17.07
N PRO A 304 -2.45 -3.63 -15.92
CA PRO A 304 -3.03 -2.32 -15.60
C PRO A 304 -2.15 -1.17 -16.13
N SER A 305 -2.10 -1.01 -17.46
CA SER A 305 -1.21 -0.03 -18.11
C SER A 305 -1.50 1.41 -17.67
N GLU A 306 -2.77 1.79 -17.52
CA GLU A 306 -3.18 3.13 -17.10
C GLU A 306 -2.60 3.48 -15.73
N ILE A 307 -2.84 2.65 -14.71
CA ILE A 307 -2.28 2.81 -13.35
C ILE A 307 -0.76 2.95 -13.38
N LEU A 308 -0.07 2.12 -14.17
CA LEU A 308 1.39 2.11 -14.24
C LEU A 308 1.95 3.37 -14.90
N TYR A 309 1.29 3.88 -15.93
CA TYR A 309 1.67 5.15 -16.57
C TYR A 309 1.31 6.36 -15.71
N ASP A 310 0.18 6.33 -15.00
CA ASP A 310 -0.18 7.37 -14.03
C ASP A 310 0.86 7.46 -12.90
N CYS A 311 1.39 6.33 -12.44
CA CYS A 311 2.52 6.29 -11.52
C CYS A 311 3.77 6.99 -12.09
N VAL A 312 4.09 6.74 -13.36
CA VAL A 312 5.23 7.38 -14.05
C VAL A 312 5.03 8.89 -14.12
N ASP A 313 3.85 9.31 -14.57
CA ASP A 313 3.52 10.72 -14.77
C ASP A 313 3.43 11.46 -13.43
N THR A 314 2.94 10.80 -12.37
CA THR A 314 2.95 11.32 -10.99
C THR A 314 4.38 11.52 -10.48
N LEU A 315 5.27 10.53 -10.59
CA LEU A 315 6.66 10.69 -10.15
C LEU A 315 7.36 11.82 -10.90
N ARG A 316 7.15 11.91 -12.22
CA ARG A 316 7.68 13.00 -13.04
C ARG A 316 7.19 14.36 -12.55
N TYR A 317 5.88 14.50 -12.35
CA TYR A 317 5.28 15.73 -11.84
C TYR A 317 5.88 16.13 -10.49
N LEU A 318 6.01 15.20 -9.55
CA LEU A 318 6.57 15.48 -8.23
C LEU A 318 8.04 15.95 -8.29
N ILE A 319 8.85 15.37 -9.19
CA ILE A 319 10.24 15.82 -9.44
C ILE A 319 10.26 17.26 -9.95
N GLU A 320 9.40 17.58 -10.93
CA GLU A 320 9.32 18.91 -11.56
C GLU A 320 8.81 19.99 -10.58
N GLN A 321 7.96 19.63 -9.62
CA GLN A 321 7.45 20.58 -8.61
C GLN A 321 8.49 21.02 -7.59
N ASP A 322 9.15 20.08 -6.92
CA ASP A 322 10.20 20.37 -5.94
C ASP A 322 11.12 19.16 -5.80
N ARG A 323 12.21 19.16 -6.58
CA ARG A 323 13.23 18.11 -6.58
C ARG A 323 13.74 17.77 -5.18
N LYS A 324 14.00 18.76 -4.31
CA LYS A 324 14.61 18.52 -2.99
C LYS A 324 13.59 17.91 -2.04
N ALA A 325 12.38 18.46 -1.99
CA ALA A 325 11.29 17.89 -1.20
C ALA A 325 10.92 16.48 -1.69
N PHE A 326 10.97 16.24 -3.01
CA PHE A 326 10.76 14.91 -3.59
C PHE A 326 11.81 13.90 -3.14
N LEU A 327 13.11 14.24 -3.24
CA LEU A 327 14.18 13.38 -2.74
C LEU A 327 14.05 13.08 -1.24
N PHE A 328 13.59 14.06 -0.44
CA PHE A 328 13.29 13.84 0.96
C PHE A 328 12.09 12.91 1.17
N ALA A 329 11.02 13.09 0.38
CA ALA A 329 9.83 12.25 0.44
C ALA A 329 10.13 10.78 0.14
N LEU A 330 11.09 10.46 -0.74
CA LEU A 330 11.51 9.07 -1.00
C LEU A 330 11.97 8.31 0.27
N ALA A 331 12.35 9.00 1.35
CA ALA A 331 12.71 8.36 2.60
C ALA A 331 11.49 7.86 3.40
N SER A 332 10.26 8.27 3.08
CA SER A 332 9.03 7.73 3.69
C SER A 332 8.76 6.28 3.27
N LEU A 333 9.26 5.87 2.10
CA LEU A 333 9.14 4.49 1.58
C LEU A 333 9.90 3.45 2.42
N ARG A 334 10.59 3.83 3.50
CA ARG A 334 11.39 2.91 4.33
C ARG A 334 10.57 1.74 4.89
N GLU A 335 9.31 1.99 5.21
CA GLU A 335 8.39 0.98 5.75
C GLU A 335 7.69 0.17 4.65
N GLU A 336 7.77 0.60 3.38
CA GLU A 336 7.23 -0.16 2.25
C GLU A 336 8.04 -1.43 1.98
N PRO A 337 7.41 -2.47 1.39
CA PRO A 337 8.10 -3.68 0.99
C PRO A 337 9.31 -3.38 0.11
N ASP A 338 10.40 -4.12 0.33
CA ASP A 338 11.68 -3.90 -0.37
C ASP A 338 11.56 -3.83 -1.89
N TRP A 339 10.66 -4.62 -2.49
CA TRP A 339 10.46 -4.63 -3.94
C TRP A 339 9.77 -3.37 -4.46
N VAL A 340 8.85 -2.78 -3.68
CA VAL A 340 8.15 -1.53 -3.96
C VAL A 340 9.07 -0.35 -3.73
N ARG A 341 9.65 -0.25 -2.52
CA ARG A 341 10.62 0.80 -2.15
C ARG A 341 11.74 0.89 -3.19
N HIS A 342 12.34 -0.26 -3.55
CA HIS A 342 13.41 -0.29 -4.54
C HIS A 342 12.93 0.15 -5.93
N ALA A 343 11.76 -0.30 -6.39
CA ALA A 343 11.21 0.11 -7.68
C ALA A 343 11.00 1.62 -7.74
N VAL A 344 10.30 2.18 -6.76
CA VAL A 344 9.96 3.61 -6.74
C VAL A 344 11.22 4.45 -6.58
N GLN A 345 12.12 4.14 -5.64
CA GLN A 345 13.36 4.90 -5.45
C GLN A 345 14.30 4.83 -6.66
N VAL A 346 14.52 3.64 -7.24
CA VAL A 346 15.39 3.50 -8.42
C VAL A 346 14.83 4.26 -9.61
N THR A 347 13.52 4.15 -9.85
CA THR A 347 12.84 4.87 -10.93
C THR A 347 12.93 6.37 -10.74
N SER A 348 12.72 6.84 -9.52
CA SER A 348 12.77 8.26 -9.16
C SER A 348 14.15 8.85 -9.39
N LEU A 349 15.22 8.16 -8.96
CA LEU A 349 16.59 8.59 -9.17
C LEU A 349 17.02 8.46 -10.64
N LEU A 350 16.47 7.50 -11.38
CA LEU A 350 16.67 7.36 -12.82
C LEU A 350 16.04 8.54 -13.56
N ALA A 351 14.79 8.88 -13.23
CA ALA A 351 14.08 10.02 -13.78
C ALA A 351 14.82 11.34 -13.49
N ASP A 352 15.25 11.56 -12.24
CA ASP A 352 16.00 12.76 -11.84
C ASP A 352 17.28 12.96 -12.67
N LEU A 353 18.05 11.89 -12.89
CA LEU A 353 19.27 11.93 -13.70
C LEU A 353 18.99 12.06 -15.20
N LEU A 354 17.94 11.43 -15.73
CA LEU A 354 17.60 11.56 -17.14
C LEU A 354 17.05 12.94 -17.48
N LEU A 355 16.13 13.47 -16.66
CA LEU A 355 15.55 14.80 -16.85
C LEU A 355 16.58 15.92 -16.67
N SER A 356 17.58 15.75 -15.79
CA SER A 356 18.68 16.71 -15.67
C SER A 356 19.64 16.68 -16.87
N ARG A 357 19.71 15.58 -17.62
CA ARG A 357 20.45 15.51 -18.90
C ARG A 357 19.67 16.10 -20.05
N ASP A 358 18.39 15.75 -20.17
CA ASP A 358 17.47 16.26 -21.19
C ASP A 358 16.02 16.24 -20.65
N PRO A 359 15.46 17.41 -20.28
CA PRO A 359 14.08 17.52 -19.79
C PRO A 359 13.01 17.13 -20.83
N HIS A 360 13.38 17.05 -22.11
CA HIS A 360 12.46 16.82 -23.23
C HIS A 360 12.62 15.44 -23.89
N ASP A 361 13.51 14.58 -23.38
CA ASP A 361 13.71 13.25 -23.94
C ASP A 361 12.42 12.40 -23.80
N PRO A 362 11.75 12.04 -24.90
CA PRO A 362 10.51 11.27 -24.86
C PRO A 362 10.72 9.85 -24.33
N GLN A 363 11.96 9.34 -24.31
CA GLN A 363 12.27 8.00 -23.81
C GLN A 363 12.27 7.91 -22.28
N VAL A 364 12.32 9.04 -21.57
CA VAL A 364 12.35 9.04 -20.09
C VAL A 364 11.11 8.37 -19.53
N ARG A 365 9.94 8.65 -20.10
CA ARG A 365 8.66 8.05 -19.67
C ARG A 365 8.68 6.52 -19.78
N GLU A 366 9.22 6.00 -20.87
CA GLU A 366 9.35 4.55 -21.09
C GLU A 366 10.44 3.90 -20.23
N ALA A 367 11.55 4.61 -20.00
CA ALA A 367 12.60 4.18 -19.08
C ALA A 367 12.09 4.11 -17.63
N MET A 368 11.26 5.07 -17.23
CA MET A 368 10.60 5.11 -15.92
C MET A 368 9.62 3.95 -15.77
N LEU A 369 8.80 3.66 -16.78
CA LEU A 369 7.92 2.50 -16.76
C LEU A 369 8.74 1.22 -16.55
N GLY A 370 9.78 0.99 -17.35
CA GLY A 370 10.68 -0.15 -17.16
C GLY A 370 11.30 -0.19 -15.76
N GLY A 371 11.62 0.98 -15.20
CA GLY A 371 12.09 1.17 -13.82
C GLY A 371 11.06 0.73 -12.76
N LEU A 372 9.78 1.03 -12.91
CA LEU A 372 8.76 0.57 -11.97
C LEU A 372 8.54 -0.94 -12.09
N LEU A 373 8.65 -1.48 -13.30
CA LEU A 373 8.37 -2.89 -13.59
C LEU A 373 9.53 -3.84 -13.23
N HIS A 374 10.77 -3.35 -13.14
CA HIS A 374 11.95 -4.23 -13.06
C HIS A 374 12.02 -5.16 -11.84
N THR A 375 11.24 -4.90 -10.77
CA THR A 375 11.15 -5.79 -9.60
C THR A 375 9.82 -6.54 -9.49
N LEU A 376 8.83 -6.25 -10.34
CA LEU A 376 7.47 -6.79 -10.20
C LEU A 376 7.39 -8.30 -10.36
N GLY A 377 8.37 -8.92 -11.02
CA GLY A 377 8.46 -10.38 -11.06
C GLY A 377 8.74 -11.04 -9.70
N LYS A 378 9.33 -10.31 -8.74
CA LYS A 378 9.70 -10.90 -7.44
C LYS A 378 8.48 -11.38 -6.66
N PRO A 379 7.42 -10.57 -6.48
CA PRO A 379 6.22 -11.04 -5.81
C PRO A 379 5.46 -12.12 -6.59
N LEU A 380 5.62 -12.23 -7.91
CA LEU A 380 5.04 -13.32 -8.69
C LEU A 380 5.65 -14.69 -8.36
N LEU A 381 6.86 -14.72 -7.80
CA LEU A 381 7.56 -15.93 -7.38
C LEU A 381 7.22 -16.38 -5.95
N VAL A 382 6.36 -15.66 -5.22
CA VAL A 382 5.98 -16.05 -3.86
C VAL A 382 5.21 -17.36 -3.90
N SER A 383 5.70 -18.35 -3.17
CA SER A 383 5.21 -19.72 -3.13
C SER A 383 5.54 -20.36 -1.78
N GLU A 384 5.19 -21.63 -1.56
CA GLU A 384 5.60 -22.34 -0.35
C GLU A 384 7.14 -22.41 -0.17
N GLN A 385 7.89 -22.49 -1.27
CA GLN A 385 9.36 -22.52 -1.26
C GLN A 385 9.98 -21.13 -1.04
N LEU A 386 9.27 -20.07 -1.42
CA LEU A 386 9.61 -18.67 -1.18
C LEU A 386 8.42 -17.97 -0.51
N PRO A 387 8.15 -18.26 0.77
CA PRO A 387 6.90 -17.84 1.42
C PRO A 387 6.86 -16.35 1.72
N SER A 388 8.02 -15.67 1.74
CA SER A 388 8.07 -14.23 1.92
C SER A 388 9.25 -13.61 1.20
N LEU A 389 9.12 -12.32 0.88
CA LEU A 389 10.20 -11.48 0.35
C LEU A 389 10.95 -10.74 1.46
N LYS A 390 10.90 -11.24 2.71
CA LYS A 390 11.53 -10.60 3.86
C LYS A 390 13.06 -10.76 3.84
N VAL A 391 13.71 -9.97 4.68
CA VAL A 391 15.16 -9.71 4.69
C VAL A 391 16.04 -10.96 4.90
N ASN A 392 15.54 -12.13 5.30
CA ASN A 392 16.39 -13.31 5.52
C ASN A 392 16.03 -14.43 4.55
N MET A 393 16.84 -14.59 3.50
CA MET A 393 16.69 -15.65 2.49
C MET A 393 17.87 -16.60 2.49
N ASN A 394 17.59 -17.90 2.40
CA ASN A 394 18.60 -18.92 2.19
C ASN A 394 19.10 -18.93 0.73
N PRO A 395 20.21 -19.61 0.40
CA PRO A 395 20.74 -19.65 -0.96
C PRO A 395 19.76 -20.16 -2.03
N ALA A 396 18.92 -21.15 -1.70
CA ALA A 396 17.91 -21.67 -2.63
C ALA A 396 16.82 -20.64 -2.95
N GLN A 397 16.34 -19.92 -1.94
CA GLN A 397 15.40 -18.81 -2.09
C GLN A 397 15.99 -17.68 -2.93
N LYS A 398 17.28 -17.37 -2.73
CA LYS A 398 18.00 -16.37 -3.56
C LYS A 398 18.05 -16.79 -5.04
N LEU A 399 18.27 -18.08 -5.31
CA LEU A 399 18.28 -18.63 -6.67
C LEU A 399 16.89 -18.57 -7.33
N ILE A 400 15.83 -18.93 -6.60
CA ILE A 400 14.44 -18.77 -7.08
C ILE A 400 14.21 -17.30 -7.46
N LEU A 401 14.55 -16.37 -6.56
CA LEU A 401 14.32 -14.94 -6.76
C LEU A 401 15.06 -14.36 -7.98
N SER A 402 16.20 -14.93 -8.41
CA SER A 402 16.86 -14.48 -9.64
C SER A 402 16.04 -14.72 -10.90
N GLY A 403 15.11 -15.69 -10.90
CA GLY A 403 14.19 -15.96 -12.00
C GLY A 403 13.09 -14.91 -12.22
N HIS A 404 13.04 -13.85 -11.41
CA HIS A 404 11.93 -12.89 -11.45
C HIS A 404 11.80 -12.16 -12.79
N VAL A 405 12.90 -11.95 -13.52
CA VAL A 405 12.86 -11.28 -14.82
C VAL A 405 12.10 -12.15 -15.82
N GLU A 406 12.44 -13.43 -15.90
CA GLU A 406 11.78 -14.40 -16.78
C GLU A 406 10.30 -14.59 -16.41
N GLU A 407 9.99 -14.72 -15.11
CA GLU A 407 8.61 -14.87 -14.65
C GLU A 407 7.76 -13.64 -15.00
N PHE A 408 8.32 -12.43 -14.85
CA PHE A 408 7.60 -11.21 -15.22
C PHE A 408 7.37 -11.12 -16.73
N LEU A 409 8.39 -11.40 -17.55
CA LEU A 409 8.27 -11.41 -19.01
C LEU A 409 7.23 -12.44 -19.49
N LYS A 410 7.23 -13.63 -18.89
CA LYS A 410 6.21 -14.65 -19.14
C LYS A 410 4.82 -14.14 -18.78
N LYS A 411 4.67 -13.52 -17.60
CA LYS A 411 3.38 -12.98 -17.14
C LYS A 411 2.85 -11.91 -18.09
N ILE A 412 3.65 -10.90 -18.46
CA ILE A 412 3.16 -9.84 -19.37
C ILE A 412 2.82 -10.38 -20.76
N ASN A 413 3.55 -11.37 -21.27
CA ASN A 413 3.23 -12.04 -22.53
C ASN A 413 1.88 -12.78 -22.43
N THR A 414 1.61 -13.50 -21.33
CA THR A 414 0.30 -14.14 -21.07
C THR A 414 -0.84 -13.12 -20.98
N LEU A 415 -0.55 -11.92 -20.49
CA LEU A 415 -1.51 -10.81 -20.40
C LEU A 415 -1.70 -10.07 -21.73
N GLY A 416 -0.94 -10.41 -22.78
CA GLY A 416 -1.03 -9.78 -24.09
C GLY A 416 -0.53 -8.32 -24.12
N TRP A 417 0.32 -7.92 -23.18
CA TRP A 417 0.91 -6.58 -23.16
C TRP A 417 2.34 -6.58 -23.70
N GLU A 418 2.63 -5.64 -24.60
CA GLU A 418 3.95 -5.47 -25.18
C GLU A 418 4.60 -4.15 -24.71
N PRO A 419 5.75 -4.19 -24.00
CA PRO A 419 6.51 -3.00 -23.66
C PRO A 419 7.17 -2.37 -24.90
N SER A 420 7.37 -1.06 -24.86
CA SER A 420 8.26 -0.37 -25.81
C SER A 420 9.69 -0.93 -25.75
N PRO A 421 10.53 -0.73 -26.79
CA PRO A 421 11.92 -1.19 -26.78
C PRO A 421 12.72 -0.67 -25.58
N THR A 422 12.52 0.59 -25.18
CA THR A 422 13.20 1.20 -24.03
C THR A 422 12.73 0.56 -22.71
N CYS A 423 11.42 0.40 -22.52
CA CYS A 423 10.86 -0.26 -21.35
C CYS A 423 11.34 -1.71 -21.25
N ARG A 424 11.33 -2.44 -22.37
CA ARG A 424 11.80 -3.83 -22.47
C ARG A 424 13.27 -3.97 -22.11
N ASP A 425 14.14 -3.08 -22.61
CA ASP A 425 15.57 -3.10 -22.30
C ASP A 425 15.80 -3.01 -20.79
N VAL A 426 15.09 -2.13 -20.09
CA VAL A 426 15.19 -1.99 -18.63
C VAL A 426 14.70 -3.24 -17.91
N ILE A 427 13.54 -3.80 -18.28
CA ILE A 427 12.99 -5.01 -17.66
C ILE A 427 13.99 -6.18 -17.79
N GLU A 428 14.52 -6.40 -18.99
CA GLU A 428 15.40 -7.52 -19.30
C GLU A 428 16.79 -7.34 -18.68
N ASN A 429 17.35 -6.13 -18.71
CA ASN A 429 18.79 -5.93 -18.53
C ASN A 429 19.17 -5.13 -17.28
N ALA A 430 18.22 -4.63 -16.47
CA ALA A 430 18.58 -3.81 -15.30
C ALA A 430 19.41 -4.56 -14.23
N ASN A 431 19.43 -5.90 -14.25
CA ASN A 431 20.25 -6.72 -13.35
C ASN A 431 21.60 -7.15 -13.97
N GLU A 432 21.85 -6.80 -15.23
CA GLU A 432 23.10 -7.07 -15.93
C GLU A 432 24.23 -6.15 -15.45
N ARG A 433 25.48 -6.58 -15.68
CA ARG A 433 26.70 -5.88 -15.24
C ARG A 433 27.76 -5.90 -16.34
N LEU A 434 28.65 -4.92 -16.34
CA LEU A 434 29.65 -4.76 -17.39
C LEU A 434 30.58 -5.98 -17.55
N ASP A 435 30.88 -6.67 -16.45
CA ASP A 435 31.71 -7.89 -16.40
C ASP A 435 30.98 -9.18 -16.78
N GLY A 436 29.65 -9.13 -16.96
CA GLY A 436 28.81 -10.30 -17.21
C GLY A 436 28.48 -11.13 -15.98
N SER A 437 28.78 -10.65 -14.77
CA SER A 437 28.36 -11.30 -13.51
C SER A 437 26.87 -11.07 -13.18
N GLY A 438 26.18 -10.28 -14.00
CA GLY A 438 24.74 -10.04 -13.92
C GLY A 438 23.90 -11.15 -14.56
N TYR A 439 22.58 -10.93 -14.55
CA TYR A 439 21.56 -11.87 -15.00
C TYR A 439 20.39 -11.11 -15.67
N PRO A 440 19.54 -11.77 -16.47
CA PRO A 440 19.46 -13.21 -16.73
C PRO A 440 20.42 -13.73 -17.84
N ALA A 441 20.85 -12.89 -18.77
CA ALA A 441 21.59 -13.28 -19.97
C ALA A 441 23.11 -13.09 -19.86
N SER A 442 23.61 -12.58 -18.73
CA SER A 442 25.04 -12.33 -18.48
C SER A 442 25.69 -11.45 -19.56
N ARG A 443 24.94 -10.44 -20.02
CA ARG A 443 25.40 -9.48 -21.04
C ARG A 443 26.61 -8.70 -20.53
N ARG A 444 27.53 -8.35 -21.44
CA ARG A 444 28.82 -7.71 -21.13
C ARG A 444 29.01 -6.40 -21.86
N GLY A 445 29.67 -5.45 -21.20
CA GLY A 445 30.23 -4.23 -21.80
C GLY A 445 29.31 -3.53 -22.81
N ASN A 446 29.64 -3.63 -24.09
CA ASN A 446 28.95 -2.93 -25.18
C ASN A 446 27.58 -3.54 -25.56
N GLN A 447 27.21 -4.71 -25.00
CA GLN A 447 25.86 -5.27 -25.12
C GLN A 447 24.84 -4.56 -24.21
N LEU A 448 25.33 -3.72 -23.28
CA LEU A 448 24.50 -2.94 -22.36
C LEU A 448 24.39 -1.50 -22.86
N SER A 449 23.15 -1.04 -23.03
CA SER A 449 22.87 0.34 -23.42
C SER A 449 23.34 1.32 -22.34
N LYS A 450 23.52 2.60 -22.70
CA LYS A 450 23.86 3.66 -21.73
C LYS A 450 22.82 3.76 -20.61
N LEU A 451 21.55 3.50 -20.92
CA LEU A 451 20.46 3.46 -19.96
C LEU A 451 20.65 2.32 -18.94
N ILE A 452 21.05 1.13 -19.39
CA ILE A 452 21.32 0.00 -18.49
C ILE A 452 22.55 0.24 -17.61
N ARG A 453 23.60 0.86 -18.15
CA ARG A 453 24.75 1.28 -17.36
C ARG A 453 24.34 2.29 -16.27
N LEU A 454 23.47 3.23 -16.59
CA LEU A 454 22.91 4.18 -15.63
C LEU A 454 22.12 3.49 -14.51
N ILE A 455 21.07 2.74 -14.87
CA ILE A 455 20.20 2.11 -13.87
C ILE A 455 20.93 1.08 -13.02
N SER A 456 21.93 0.36 -13.56
CA SER A 456 22.71 -0.61 -12.80
C SER A 456 23.48 0.03 -11.64
N VAL A 457 24.07 1.22 -11.83
CA VAL A 457 24.73 1.99 -10.76
C VAL A 457 23.73 2.49 -9.72
N ILE A 458 22.61 3.08 -10.16
CA ILE A 458 21.54 3.55 -9.27
C ILE A 458 21.06 2.39 -8.39
N LYS A 459 20.81 1.22 -9.00
CA LYS A 459 20.34 0.02 -8.30
C LYS A 459 21.34 -0.51 -7.28
N ILE A 460 22.63 -0.60 -7.61
CA ILE A 460 23.61 -1.12 -6.64
C ILE A 460 23.81 -0.14 -5.48
N VAL A 461 23.86 1.17 -5.74
CA VAL A 461 23.94 2.17 -4.68
C VAL A 461 22.72 2.08 -3.77
N ASN A 462 21.50 2.09 -4.33
CA ASN A 462 20.28 1.93 -3.55
C ASN A 462 20.29 0.64 -2.72
N LYS A 463 20.68 -0.50 -3.31
CA LYS A 463 20.79 -1.78 -2.60
C LYS A 463 21.76 -1.76 -1.43
N LEU A 464 22.84 -0.97 -1.50
CA LEU A 464 23.83 -0.86 -0.42
C LEU A 464 23.35 0.05 0.72
N LEU A 465 22.44 1.00 0.44
CA LEU A 465 21.91 1.92 1.45
C LEU A 465 20.80 1.31 2.34
N HIS A 466 20.30 0.12 1.99
CA HIS A 466 19.20 -0.55 2.67
C HIS A 466 19.58 -1.98 3.09
N SER A 467 19.12 -2.42 4.26
CA SER A 467 19.30 -3.79 4.72
C SER A 467 18.47 -4.73 3.86
N ARG A 468 19.05 -5.85 3.41
CA ARG A 468 18.35 -6.87 2.61
C ARG A 468 19.05 -8.21 2.72
N ASN A 469 18.34 -9.32 2.61
CA ASN A 469 18.91 -10.66 2.45
C ASN A 469 20.03 -11.05 3.45
N GLY A 470 19.95 -10.56 4.70
CA GLY A 470 20.93 -10.70 5.77
C GLY A 470 22.10 -9.70 5.72
N GLU A 471 22.16 -8.84 4.70
CA GLU A 471 23.21 -7.84 4.51
C GLU A 471 22.88 -6.53 5.28
N PRO A 472 23.87 -5.95 6.00
CA PRO A 472 23.69 -4.68 6.70
C PRO A 472 23.65 -3.49 5.72
N THR A 473 23.11 -2.37 6.21
CA THR A 473 23.15 -1.09 5.49
C THR A 473 24.57 -0.51 5.46
N HIS A 474 24.96 0.12 4.36
CA HIS A 474 26.18 0.91 4.25
C HIS A 474 25.87 2.41 4.29
N SER A 475 26.81 3.21 4.80
CA SER A 475 26.76 4.66 4.61
C SER A 475 26.98 5.01 3.12
N PRO A 476 26.47 6.15 2.62
CA PRO A 476 26.67 6.56 1.23
C PRO A 476 28.12 6.54 0.79
N LEU A 477 29.02 7.11 1.59
CA LEU A 477 30.47 7.09 1.29
C LEU A 477 31.02 5.67 1.15
N ASN A 478 30.61 4.74 2.01
CA ASN A 478 31.06 3.35 1.92
C ASN A 478 30.45 2.64 0.71
N ALA A 479 29.18 2.89 0.40
CA ALA A 479 28.53 2.36 -0.80
C ALA A 479 29.26 2.83 -2.07
N TYR A 480 29.61 4.11 -2.18
CA TYR A 480 30.38 4.63 -3.30
C TYR A 480 31.76 3.99 -3.43
N ARG A 481 32.46 3.75 -2.31
CA ARG A 481 33.75 3.04 -2.31
C ARG A 481 33.62 1.60 -2.80
N ILE A 482 32.58 0.88 -2.37
CA ILE A 482 32.31 -0.48 -2.82
C ILE A 482 32.06 -0.50 -4.33
N VAL A 483 31.21 0.39 -4.85
CA VAL A 483 30.92 0.46 -6.29
C VAL A 483 32.15 0.89 -7.09
N SER A 484 32.92 1.86 -6.59
CA SER A 484 34.16 2.31 -7.24
C SER A 484 35.25 1.23 -7.29
N ASN A 485 35.28 0.31 -6.33
CA ASN A 485 36.22 -0.82 -6.31
C ASN A 485 35.74 -2.00 -7.18
N ALA A 486 34.49 -1.99 -7.62
CA ALA A 486 33.89 -2.96 -8.54
C ALA A 486 33.75 -2.36 -9.95
N ASP A 487 34.79 -1.66 -10.41
CA ASP A 487 34.82 -0.94 -11.70
C ASP A 487 34.74 -1.84 -12.94
N ALA A 488 35.08 -3.13 -12.80
CA ALA A 488 34.79 -4.13 -13.82
C ALA A 488 33.28 -4.37 -14.01
N ALA A 489 32.48 -4.24 -12.94
CA ALA A 489 31.05 -4.51 -12.94
C ALA A 489 30.18 -3.28 -13.22
N TYR A 490 30.64 -2.09 -12.81
CA TYR A 490 29.85 -0.85 -12.82
C TYR A 490 30.58 0.30 -13.52
N ASP A 491 29.83 1.11 -14.27
CA ASP A 491 30.41 2.24 -15.02
C ASP A 491 30.86 3.36 -14.07
N LYS A 492 32.17 3.59 -14.02
CA LYS A 492 32.78 4.61 -13.15
C LYS A 492 32.33 6.03 -13.49
N THR A 493 32.05 6.32 -14.77
CA THR A 493 31.60 7.64 -15.20
C THR A 493 30.22 7.94 -14.63
N VAL A 494 29.33 6.94 -14.69
CA VAL A 494 27.99 7.02 -14.11
C VAL A 494 28.06 7.16 -12.58
N LEU A 495 28.97 6.45 -11.91
CA LEU A 495 29.15 6.61 -10.46
C LEU A 495 29.59 8.03 -10.09
N VAL A 496 30.51 8.63 -10.85
CA VAL A 496 30.95 10.01 -10.62
C VAL A 496 29.79 10.99 -10.79
N GLU A 497 29.00 10.84 -11.84
CA GLU A 497 27.80 11.64 -12.08
C GLU A 497 26.79 11.49 -10.93
N TYR A 498 26.55 10.26 -10.46
CA TYR A 498 25.69 10.01 -9.31
C TYR A 498 26.18 10.76 -8.05
N ILE A 499 27.49 10.69 -7.77
CA ILE A 499 28.06 11.38 -6.61
C ILE A 499 27.96 12.91 -6.76
N GLN A 500 28.13 13.44 -7.96
CA GLN A 500 27.95 14.87 -8.24
C GLN A 500 26.50 15.33 -8.03
N ALA A 501 25.53 14.50 -8.42
CA ALA A 501 24.11 14.82 -8.31
C ALA A 501 23.56 14.77 -6.87
N TYR A 502 24.07 13.86 -6.04
CA TYR A 502 23.51 13.56 -4.71
C TYR A 502 24.44 13.82 -3.53
N GLY A 503 25.73 14.06 -3.78
CA GLY A 503 26.72 14.36 -2.75
C GLY A 503 27.05 13.19 -1.81
N LEU A 504 27.81 13.48 -0.75
CA LEU A 504 28.21 12.50 0.27
C LEU A 504 27.20 12.35 1.41
N TYR A 505 26.28 13.31 1.54
CA TYR A 505 25.23 13.36 2.55
C TYR A 505 23.87 13.54 1.87
N PRO A 506 23.37 12.55 1.11
CA PRO A 506 22.16 12.70 0.30
C PRO A 506 20.95 13.07 1.15
N ILE A 507 20.05 13.87 0.56
CA ILE A 507 18.73 14.18 1.12
C ILE A 507 17.99 12.88 1.47
N GLY A 508 17.27 12.88 2.60
CA GLY A 508 16.56 11.71 3.12
C GLY A 508 17.41 10.74 3.97
N CYS A 509 18.73 10.98 4.08
CA CYS A 509 19.60 10.21 4.98
C CYS A 509 19.55 10.72 6.43
N LEU A 510 19.76 9.82 7.39
CA LEU A 510 19.86 10.18 8.81
C LEU A 510 21.31 10.54 9.17
N ALA A 511 21.53 11.78 9.58
CA ALA A 511 22.82 12.28 10.02
C ALA A 511 22.94 12.25 11.55
N LYS A 512 24.13 11.90 12.05
CA LYS A 512 24.51 12.03 13.45
C LYS A 512 25.44 13.23 13.62
N TYR A 513 25.18 14.02 14.66
CA TYR A 513 25.98 15.18 15.03
C TYR A 513 26.65 15.00 16.38
N SER A 514 27.79 15.66 16.58
CA SER A 514 28.61 15.56 17.80
C SER A 514 27.90 16.06 19.07
N GLY A 515 26.84 16.86 18.92
CA GLY A 515 25.94 17.24 20.00
C GLY A 515 24.99 16.12 20.45
N ASN A 516 25.12 14.91 19.92
CA ASN A 516 24.24 13.74 20.13
C ASN A 516 22.85 13.87 19.49
N PHE A 517 22.70 14.77 18.52
CA PHE A 517 21.47 14.88 17.75
C PHE A 517 21.47 13.92 16.55
N LEU A 518 20.30 13.36 16.28
CA LEU A 518 19.98 12.67 15.04
C LEU A 518 19.02 13.55 14.24
N ALA A 519 19.37 13.81 12.98
CA ALA A 519 18.58 14.66 12.12
C ALA A 519 18.54 14.13 10.68
N TRP A 520 17.37 14.18 10.04
CA TRP A 520 17.23 13.84 8.63
C TRP A 520 17.70 15.00 7.76
N VAL A 521 18.50 14.72 6.74
CA VAL A 521 18.94 15.73 5.77
C VAL A 521 17.77 16.10 4.86
N MET A 522 17.35 17.37 4.88
CA MET A 522 16.27 17.87 4.00
C MET A 522 16.83 18.66 2.83
N ASP A 523 17.96 19.35 3.02
CA ASP A 523 18.63 20.09 1.97
C ASP A 523 20.16 20.07 2.15
N ILE A 524 20.87 20.24 1.03
CA ILE A 524 22.32 20.36 0.93
C ILE A 524 22.72 21.63 0.17
N ASP A 525 23.84 22.24 0.56
CA ASP A 525 24.42 23.39 -0.14
C ASP A 525 25.20 22.99 -1.41
N ALA A 526 25.73 23.98 -2.13
CA ALA A 526 26.53 23.77 -3.34
C ALA A 526 27.85 23.00 -3.09
N ARG A 527 28.26 22.81 -1.83
CA ARG A 527 29.43 22.01 -1.44
C ARG A 527 29.03 20.58 -1.04
N GLY A 528 27.75 20.24 -1.10
CA GLY A 528 27.19 18.96 -0.70
C GLY A 528 27.05 18.78 0.81
N MET A 529 27.11 19.86 1.60
CA MET A 529 26.95 19.83 3.05
C MET A 529 25.49 20.08 3.45
N PRO A 530 24.94 19.38 4.46
CA PRO A 530 23.60 19.66 4.96
C PRO A 530 23.43 21.12 5.40
N ASN A 531 22.46 21.82 4.82
CA ASN A 531 22.11 23.21 5.18
C ASN A 531 20.68 23.36 5.73
N GLN A 532 19.88 22.29 5.65
CA GLN A 532 18.60 22.17 6.33
C GLN A 532 18.40 20.73 6.81
N VAL A 533 18.08 20.55 8.09
CA VAL A 533 17.86 19.22 8.68
C VAL A 533 16.66 19.19 9.61
N HIS A 534 16.05 18.01 9.72
CA HIS A 534 14.96 17.76 10.65
C HIS A 534 15.41 16.92 11.84
N ILE A 535 15.51 17.54 13.01
CA ILE A 535 15.94 16.88 14.25
C ILE A 535 14.82 15.99 14.78
N VAL A 536 15.14 14.72 15.01
CA VAL A 536 14.16 13.70 15.42
C VAL A 536 14.46 13.06 16.78
N LYS A 537 15.70 13.21 17.27
CA LYS A 537 16.13 12.63 18.55
C LYS A 537 17.38 13.30 19.08
N ASN A 538 17.46 13.43 20.41
CA ASN A 538 18.70 13.70 21.12
C ASN A 538 19.07 12.45 21.94
N LEU A 539 20.23 11.86 21.67
CA LEU A 539 20.66 10.62 22.32
C LEU A 539 21.02 10.81 23.80
N ARG A 540 21.19 12.06 24.28
CA ARG A 540 21.33 12.37 25.71
C ARG A 540 20.01 12.26 26.47
N PHE A 541 18.88 12.40 25.78
CA PHE A 541 17.54 12.33 26.36
C PHE A 541 16.68 11.34 25.54
N PRO A 542 16.90 10.02 25.69
CA PRO A 542 16.33 9.01 24.80
C PRO A 542 14.80 8.99 24.75
N GLU A 543 14.16 9.37 25.86
CA GLU A 543 12.70 9.45 26.02
C GLU A 543 12.07 10.68 25.37
N THR A 544 12.89 11.67 24.97
CA THR A 544 12.37 12.89 24.36
C THR A 544 12.17 12.71 22.85
N ASN A 545 10.93 12.87 22.41
CA ASN A 545 10.63 13.05 21.00
C ASN A 545 10.85 14.50 20.62
N ILE A 546 11.80 14.74 19.71
CA ILE A 546 12.04 16.05 19.11
C ILE A 546 11.47 15.99 17.70
N SER A 547 10.79 17.07 17.29
CA SER A 547 10.55 17.37 15.89
C SER A 547 10.83 18.86 15.73
N SER A 548 11.97 19.18 15.10
CA SER A 548 12.34 20.57 14.85
C SER A 548 13.17 20.68 13.58
N VAL A 549 12.71 21.51 12.65
CA VAL A 549 13.42 21.83 11.42
C VAL A 549 14.38 22.98 11.71
N ILE A 550 15.66 22.77 11.45
CA ILE A 550 16.69 23.80 11.60
C ILE A 550 17.41 24.02 10.27
N SER A 551 17.83 25.27 10.05
CA SER A 551 18.52 25.70 8.83
C SER A 551 19.96 26.14 9.14
N GLN A 552 20.71 26.52 8.10
CA GLN A 552 22.16 26.73 8.13
C GLN A 552 22.67 27.58 9.32
N GLY A 553 21.94 28.60 9.75
CA GLY A 553 22.30 29.43 10.92
C GLY A 553 22.34 28.66 12.25
N ASP A 554 21.48 27.66 12.40
CA ASP A 554 21.26 26.95 13.66
C ASP A 554 21.89 25.55 13.69
N ILE A 555 22.31 24.99 12.54
CA ILE A 555 22.98 23.66 12.48
C ILE A 555 24.23 23.58 13.35
N THR A 556 24.94 24.70 13.51
CA THR A 556 26.12 24.74 14.39
C THR A 556 25.77 24.47 15.87
N GLN A 557 24.52 24.74 16.29
CA GLN A 557 24.06 24.53 17.66
C GLN A 557 23.95 23.04 18.03
N ILE A 558 23.80 22.16 17.04
CA ILE A 558 23.72 20.71 17.27
C ILE A 558 25.07 19.99 17.12
N GLY A 559 26.15 20.74 16.88
CA GLY A 559 27.53 20.23 16.79
C GLY A 559 28.01 19.97 15.36
N LYS A 560 29.16 19.29 15.23
CA LYS A 560 29.75 18.92 13.93
C LYS A 560 29.06 17.67 13.38
N LEU A 561 28.89 17.62 12.06
CA LEU A 561 28.42 16.42 11.36
C LEU A 561 29.44 15.29 11.51
N GLU A 562 29.05 14.17 12.13
CA GLU A 562 29.90 12.98 12.28
C GLU A 562 29.74 12.03 11.09
N GLY A 563 28.56 11.97 10.49
CA GLY A 563 28.29 11.16 9.31
C GLY A 563 26.85 10.67 9.21
N ILE A 564 26.59 9.86 8.18
CA ILE A 564 25.30 9.18 7.98
C ILE A 564 25.27 7.87 8.76
N VAL A 565 24.16 7.62 9.45
CA VAL A 565 23.96 6.44 10.29
C VAL A 565 22.67 5.70 9.90
N ASN A 566 22.61 4.41 10.25
CA ASN A 566 21.41 3.61 10.05
C ASN A 566 20.32 3.96 11.10
N PRO A 567 19.12 4.41 10.69
CA PRO A 567 18.01 4.69 11.60
C PRO A 567 17.62 3.53 12.53
N PHE A 568 17.71 2.29 12.04
CA PHE A 568 17.36 1.10 12.81
C PHE A 568 18.22 0.92 14.07
N ASN A 569 19.50 1.33 14.01
CA ASN A 569 20.40 1.27 15.16
C ASN A 569 19.98 2.19 16.32
N TYR A 570 19.04 3.12 16.08
CA TYR A 570 18.56 4.10 17.06
C TYR A 570 17.06 3.97 17.38
N GLY A 571 16.43 2.89 16.90
CA GLY A 571 14.99 2.65 17.07
C GLY A 571 14.12 3.62 16.28
N LEU A 572 14.65 4.22 15.21
CA LEU A 572 13.92 5.11 14.32
C LEU A 572 13.42 4.30 13.13
N LYS A 573 12.09 4.06 13.09
CA LYS A 573 11.42 3.38 11.97
C LYS A 573 10.93 4.39 10.92
N VAL A 574 10.31 5.48 11.36
CA VAL A 574 9.72 6.51 10.48
C VAL A 574 10.60 7.77 10.43
N LEU A 575 10.55 8.52 9.33
CA LEU A 575 10.79 9.97 9.35
C LEU A 575 9.81 10.54 10.40
N LYS A 576 10.23 10.77 11.65
CA LYS A 576 9.37 11.50 12.59
C LYS A 576 9.19 12.88 11.97
N VAL A 577 8.02 13.19 11.42
CA VAL A 577 7.61 14.54 11.00
C VAL A 577 7.04 15.27 12.21
#